data_AF-A0AAX6IK10-F1
#
_entry.id   AF-A0AAX6IK10-F1
#
_cell.length_a   1.000
_cell.length_b   1.000
_cell.length_c   1.000
_cell.angle_alpha   90.00
_cell.angle_beta   90.00
_cell.angle_gamma   90.00
#
_symmetry.space_group_name_H-M   'P 1'
#
loop_
_entity.id
_entity.type
_entity.pdbx_description
1 polymer ?
#
loop_
_entity_poly.entity_id
_entity_poly.type
_entity_poly.pdbx_seq_one_letter_code
_entity_poly.pdbx_strand_id
1 'polypeptide(L)'
;MLKESIDQFLGSVHSKAPDLSAFRSIFSRLLQSSADPPLEIIWFYSAVNYHDSVLSSSSSSKKDLLDRVSAVKNLLQLFTACSSSCGGVKSIALLVPAVSDLFSCLLEAEKSTEKAAKKVKRKIEGLVEGILSYISICSGKDCENEEFGTGLLPCFLDLVRVWTVGRADGRSGLRELFPLVSE
;
A
#
# COMPACT_ATOMS: atom_id res chain seq x y z
N MET A 1 -12.02 -3.56 17.11
CA MET A 1 -10.64 -3.06 16.95
C MET A 1 -10.33 -2.59 15.52
N LEU A 2 -10.03 -3.47 14.54
CA LEU A 2 -9.57 -3.01 13.21
C LEU A 2 -10.55 -2.05 12.53
N LYS A 3 -11.84 -2.39 12.48
CA LYS A 3 -12.89 -1.52 11.93
C LYS A 3 -12.93 -0.14 12.61
N GLU A 4 -12.88 -0.10 13.94
CA GLU A 4 -12.86 1.15 14.70
C GLU A 4 -11.59 1.96 14.41
N SER A 5 -10.43 1.31 14.27
CA SER A 5 -9.18 1.97 13.89
C SER A 5 -9.22 2.54 12.48
N ILE A 6 -9.86 1.83 11.53
CA ILE A 6 -10.10 2.33 10.17
C ILE A 6 -10.99 3.57 10.23
N ASP A 7 -12.11 3.51 10.97
CA ASP A 7 -13.04 4.64 11.07
C ASP A 7 -12.38 5.86 11.73
N GLN A 8 -11.59 5.65 12.79
CA GLN A 8 -10.81 6.70 13.43
C GLN A 8 -9.75 7.28 12.49
N PHE A 9 -9.03 6.43 11.75
CA PHE A 9 -8.05 6.87 10.75
C PHE A 9 -8.73 7.77 9.71
N LEU A 10 -9.81 7.29 9.09
CA LEU A 10 -10.56 8.03 8.06
C LEU A 10 -11.15 9.35 8.59
N GLY A 11 -11.58 9.40 9.85
CA GLY A 11 -12.02 10.64 10.49
C GLY A 11 -10.87 11.61 10.79
N SER A 12 -9.68 11.10 11.10
CA SER A 12 -8.52 11.90 11.51
C SER A 12 -7.66 12.40 10.35
N VAL A 13 -7.63 11.70 9.22
CA VAL A 13 -6.68 11.95 8.11
C VAL A 13 -6.92 13.26 7.38
N HIS A 14 -8.11 13.85 7.51
CA HIS A 14 -8.40 15.20 7.01
C HIS A 14 -7.95 16.33 7.96
N SER A 15 -7.48 15.98 9.16
CA SER A 15 -6.84 16.92 10.08
C SER A 15 -5.48 17.35 9.53
N LYS A 16 -5.05 18.58 9.88
CA LYS A 16 -3.81 19.18 9.40
C LYS A 16 -2.55 18.43 9.85
N ALA A 17 -2.65 17.64 10.92
CA ALA A 17 -1.58 16.79 11.46
C ALA A 17 -2.19 15.65 12.30
N PRO A 18 -2.62 14.54 11.67
CA PRO A 18 -3.12 13.39 12.42
C PRO A 18 -1.98 12.73 13.20
N ASP A 19 -2.19 12.46 14.49
CA ASP A 19 -1.28 11.62 15.27
C ASP A 19 -1.57 10.14 14.98
N LEU A 20 -0.68 9.52 14.22
CA LEU A 20 -0.78 8.13 13.79
C LEU A 20 0.03 7.16 14.67
N SER A 21 0.73 7.67 15.69
CA SER A 21 1.67 6.89 16.52
C SER A 21 0.98 5.75 17.27
N ALA A 22 -0.23 5.99 17.80
CA ALA A 22 -1.01 5.00 18.53
C ALA A 22 -1.36 3.79 17.65
N PHE A 23 -1.81 4.03 16.41
CA PHE A 23 -2.07 2.96 15.45
C PHE A 23 -0.80 2.17 15.16
N ARG A 24 0.32 2.86 14.87
CA ARG A 24 1.60 2.18 14.58
C ARG A 24 2.03 1.28 15.73
N SER A 25 1.94 1.75 16.96
CA SER A 25 2.32 0.98 18.15
C SER A 25 1.45 -0.26 18.34
N ILE A 26 0.11 -0.10 18.30
CA ILE A 26 -0.84 -1.20 18.51
C ILE A 26 -0.68 -2.29 17.44
N PHE A 27 -0.67 -1.88 16.18
CA PHE A 27 -0.64 -2.82 15.07
C PHE A 27 0.75 -3.44 14.85
N SER A 28 1.83 -2.74 15.18
CA SER A 28 3.18 -3.33 15.19
C SER A 28 3.27 -4.48 16.19
N ARG A 29 2.76 -4.30 17.41
CA ARG A 29 2.73 -5.37 18.42
C ARG A 29 1.86 -6.54 17.99
N LEU A 30 0.71 -6.26 17.36
CA LEU A 30 -0.17 -7.30 16.84
C LEU A 30 0.54 -8.15 15.78
N LEU A 31 1.23 -7.52 14.83
CA LEU A 31 2.01 -8.21 13.81
C LEU A 31 3.15 -9.04 14.41
N GLN A 32 3.85 -8.52 15.42
CA GLN A 32 4.92 -9.26 16.10
C GLN A 32 4.41 -10.48 16.90
N SER A 33 3.17 -10.43 17.37
CA SER A 33 2.55 -11.52 18.13
C SER A 33 1.87 -12.59 17.26
N SER A 34 1.79 -12.38 15.94
CA SER A 34 1.04 -13.24 15.02
C SER A 34 1.98 -13.91 14.01
N ALA A 35 1.97 -15.25 13.97
CA ALA A 35 2.76 -16.00 13.00
C ALA A 35 2.26 -15.79 11.56
N ASP A 36 0.96 -15.69 11.33
CA ASP A 36 0.39 -15.42 10.00
C ASP A 36 -0.77 -14.40 10.11
N PRO A 37 -0.46 -13.09 10.18
CA PRO A 37 -1.50 -12.08 10.40
C PRO A 37 -2.48 -11.99 9.21
N PRO A 38 -3.74 -11.57 9.46
CA PRO A 38 -4.69 -11.29 8.39
C PRO A 38 -4.18 -10.21 7.44
N LEU A 39 -4.55 -10.32 6.16
CA LEU A 39 -4.14 -9.37 5.11
C LEU A 39 -4.49 -7.93 5.50
N GLU A 40 -5.68 -7.73 6.05
CA GLU A 40 -6.21 -6.42 6.40
C GLU A 40 -5.43 -5.75 7.53
N ILE A 41 -4.89 -6.55 8.46
CA ILE A 41 -4.06 -6.05 9.56
C ILE A 41 -2.72 -5.52 9.01
N ILE A 42 -2.10 -6.29 8.10
CA ILE A 42 -0.85 -5.86 7.45
C ILE A 42 -1.11 -4.62 6.59
N TRP A 43 -2.17 -4.63 5.78
CA TRP A 43 -2.54 -3.49 4.95
C TRP A 43 -2.81 -2.24 5.76
N PHE A 44 -3.57 -2.32 6.86
CA PHE A 44 -3.84 -1.16 7.69
C PHE A 44 -2.57 -0.60 8.32
N TYR A 45 -1.75 -1.47 8.95
CA TYR A 45 -0.46 -1.04 9.51
C TYR A 45 0.42 -0.36 8.46
N SER A 46 0.52 -0.96 7.28
CA SER A 46 1.29 -0.42 6.18
C SER A 46 0.76 0.91 5.67
N ALA A 47 -0.56 1.07 5.58
CA ALA A 47 -1.20 2.31 5.16
C ALA A 47 -0.88 3.46 6.13
N VAL A 48 -0.92 3.19 7.43
CA VAL A 48 -0.60 4.20 8.45
C VAL A 48 0.85 4.70 8.29
N ASN A 49 1.81 3.80 8.08
CA ASN A 49 3.22 4.19 7.89
C ASN A 49 3.44 4.91 6.55
N TYR A 50 2.72 4.50 5.50
CA TYR A 50 2.79 5.13 4.19
C TYR A 50 2.25 6.56 4.22
N HIS A 51 1.04 6.77 4.77
CA HIS A 51 0.42 8.09 4.86
C HIS A 51 1.19 9.04 5.77
N ASP A 52 1.76 8.56 6.88
CA ASP A 52 2.66 9.35 7.73
C ASP A 52 3.86 9.90 6.92
N SER A 53 4.43 9.05 6.05
CA SER A 53 5.56 9.41 5.19
C SER A 53 5.16 10.43 4.11
N VAL A 54 3.98 10.28 3.51
CA VAL A 54 3.49 11.14 2.42
C VAL A 54 2.94 12.48 2.93
N LEU A 55 2.29 12.50 4.09
CA LEU A 55 1.80 13.74 4.71
C LEU A 55 2.95 14.62 5.24
N SER A 56 4.05 14.00 5.66
CA SER A 56 5.25 14.71 6.12
C SER A 56 6.04 15.38 4.99
N SER A 57 5.83 15.00 3.73
CA SER A 57 6.45 15.64 2.56
C SER A 57 5.78 16.97 2.21
N SER A 58 6.06 18.02 2.99
CA SER A 58 5.60 19.37 2.74
C SER A 58 6.39 20.06 1.60
N SER A 59 6.08 19.82 0.31
CA SER A 59 6.27 20.83 -0.79
C SER A 59 6.05 20.29 -2.23
N SER A 60 5.56 21.21 -3.09
CA SER A 60 5.55 21.27 -4.57
C SER A 60 5.73 19.99 -5.42
N SER A 61 4.81 19.85 -6.38
CA SER A 61 4.46 18.69 -7.23
C SER A 61 5.57 17.80 -7.82
N LYS A 62 6.83 18.24 -7.94
CA LYS A 62 7.92 17.43 -8.55
C LYS A 62 8.75 16.67 -7.53
N LYS A 63 9.03 17.30 -6.38
CA LYS A 63 9.72 16.65 -5.26
C LYS A 63 8.78 15.58 -4.66
N ASP A 64 7.50 15.92 -4.63
CA ASP A 64 6.39 15.08 -4.20
C ASP A 64 6.35 13.71 -4.89
N LEU A 65 6.40 13.62 -6.22
CA LEU A 65 6.37 12.32 -6.93
C LEU A 65 7.56 11.42 -6.61
N LEU A 66 8.78 11.97 -6.51
CA LEU A 66 9.96 11.17 -6.21
C LEU A 66 9.98 10.70 -4.76
N ASP A 67 9.45 11.52 -3.85
CA ASP A 67 9.28 11.22 -2.44
C ASP A 67 8.19 10.15 -2.25
N ARG A 68 7.06 10.25 -2.96
CA ARG A 68 6.02 9.22 -3.03
C ARG A 68 6.55 7.88 -3.55
N VAL A 69 7.34 7.88 -4.64
CA VAL A 69 8.01 6.65 -5.11
C VAL A 69 9.00 6.10 -4.07
N SER A 70 9.66 6.95 -3.28
CA SER A 70 10.48 6.48 -2.14
C SER A 70 9.61 5.87 -1.04
N ALA A 71 8.46 6.47 -0.73
CA ALA A 71 7.51 5.93 0.24
C ALA A 71 6.99 4.56 -0.20
N VAL A 72 6.71 4.37 -1.50
CA VAL A 72 6.35 3.05 -2.04
C VAL A 72 7.49 2.05 -1.90
N LYS A 73 8.75 2.45 -2.11
CA LYS A 73 9.89 1.55 -1.85
C LYS A 73 9.91 1.06 -0.40
N ASN A 74 9.74 1.98 0.56
CA ASN A 74 9.68 1.63 1.99
C ASN A 74 8.48 0.73 2.29
N LEU A 75 7.35 0.97 1.63
CA LEU A 75 6.14 0.15 1.72
C LEU A 75 6.39 -1.28 1.22
N LEU A 76 7.06 -1.44 0.07
CA LEU A 76 7.45 -2.77 -0.45
C LEU A 76 8.35 -3.50 0.53
N GLN A 77 9.35 -2.81 1.11
CA GLN A 77 10.20 -3.40 2.15
C GLN A 77 9.38 -3.83 3.37
N LEU A 78 8.42 -3.01 3.79
CA LEU A 78 7.54 -3.36 4.89
C LEU A 78 6.69 -4.60 4.58
N PHE A 79 6.11 -4.70 3.38
CA PHE A 79 5.39 -5.89 2.96
C PHE A 79 6.28 -7.14 2.98
N THR A 80 7.52 -7.05 2.47
CA THR A 80 8.45 -8.20 2.50
C THR A 80 8.76 -8.67 3.93
N ALA A 81 8.86 -7.73 4.89
CA ALA A 81 9.10 -8.06 6.29
C ALA A 81 7.87 -8.72 6.93
N CYS A 82 6.67 -8.18 6.67
CA CYS A 82 5.41 -8.71 7.21
C CYS A 82 4.94 -10.00 6.55
N SER A 83 5.43 -10.34 5.34
CA SER A 83 5.01 -11.51 4.57
C SER A 83 5.94 -12.72 4.71
N SER A 84 6.96 -12.65 5.57
CA SER A 84 8.01 -13.67 5.65
C SER A 84 7.44 -15.06 5.97
N SER A 85 6.44 -15.10 6.85
CA SER A 85 5.69 -16.29 7.27
C SER A 85 4.37 -16.50 6.54
N CYS A 86 3.96 -15.57 5.68
CA CYS A 86 2.74 -15.70 4.88
C CYS A 86 2.97 -16.61 3.67
N GLY A 87 1.91 -17.28 3.23
CA GLY A 87 1.96 -18.05 1.99
C GLY A 87 2.04 -17.16 0.74
N GLY A 88 2.27 -17.82 -0.39
CA GLY A 88 2.65 -17.17 -1.65
C GLY A 88 1.59 -16.20 -2.15
N VAL A 89 0.33 -16.61 -2.13
CA VAL A 89 -0.76 -15.80 -2.68
C VAL A 89 -1.01 -14.58 -1.79
N LYS A 90 -0.94 -14.72 -0.45
CA LYS A 90 -1.09 -13.61 0.49
C LYS A 90 0.03 -12.59 0.32
N SER A 91 1.25 -13.09 0.17
CA SER A 91 2.45 -12.29 -0.09
C SER A 91 2.30 -11.45 -1.37
N ILE A 92 1.76 -12.03 -2.44
CA ILE A 92 1.50 -11.31 -3.70
C ILE A 92 0.37 -10.29 -3.53
N ALA A 93 -0.74 -10.66 -2.87
CA ALA A 93 -1.88 -9.77 -2.64
C ALA A 93 -1.49 -8.51 -1.85
N LEU A 94 -0.50 -8.61 -0.95
CA LEU A 94 0.02 -7.46 -0.22
C LEU A 94 0.52 -6.32 -1.13
N LEU A 95 1.01 -6.63 -2.32
CA LEU A 95 1.63 -5.65 -3.23
C LEU A 95 0.63 -4.70 -3.89
N VAL A 96 -0.67 -5.02 -3.86
CA VAL A 96 -1.72 -4.28 -4.58
C VAL A 96 -1.65 -2.76 -4.33
N PRO A 97 -1.59 -2.25 -3.09
CA PRO A 97 -1.56 -0.80 -2.86
C PRO A 97 -0.29 -0.14 -3.42
N ALA A 98 0.85 -0.82 -3.33
CA ALA A 98 2.11 -0.32 -3.88
C ALA A 98 2.08 -0.24 -5.41
N VAL A 99 1.53 -1.25 -6.07
CA VAL A 99 1.40 -1.28 -7.55
C VAL A 99 0.44 -0.20 -8.03
N SER A 100 -0.73 -0.05 -7.37
CA SER A 100 -1.69 1.02 -7.68
C SER A 100 -1.05 2.41 -7.58
N ASP A 101 -0.25 2.63 -6.52
CA ASP A 101 0.38 3.92 -6.29
C ASP A 101 1.51 4.23 -7.29
N LEU A 102 2.32 3.23 -7.66
CA LEU A 102 3.32 3.37 -8.72
C LEU A 102 2.68 3.66 -10.07
N PHE A 103 1.57 2.99 -10.39
CA PHE A 103 0.82 3.23 -11.61
C PHE A 103 0.27 4.67 -11.64
N SER A 104 -0.28 5.14 -10.52
CA SER A 104 -0.73 6.53 -10.38
C SER A 104 0.42 7.53 -10.56
N CYS A 105 1.58 7.28 -9.93
CA CYS A 105 2.77 8.11 -10.09
C CYS A 105 3.25 8.15 -11.55
N LEU A 106 3.13 7.04 -12.29
CA LEU A 106 3.49 6.97 -13.71
C LEU A 106 2.57 7.87 -14.55
N LEU A 107 1.26 7.78 -14.36
CA LEU A 107 0.27 8.62 -15.07
C LEU A 107 0.43 10.11 -14.75
N GLU A 108 0.78 10.45 -13.52
CA GLU A 108 1.09 11.84 -13.12
C GLU A 108 2.40 12.33 -13.73
N ALA A 109 3.42 11.46 -13.81
CA ALA A 109 4.71 11.79 -14.41
C ALA A 109 4.60 12.07 -15.92
N GLU A 110 3.72 11.37 -16.64
CA GLU A 110 3.46 11.61 -18.07
C GLU A 110 2.91 13.02 -18.36
N LYS A 111 2.25 13.63 -17.38
CA LYS A 111 1.74 15.02 -17.47
C LYS A 111 2.82 16.07 -17.16
N SER A 112 4.01 15.64 -16.78
CA SER A 112 5.11 16.51 -16.37
C SER A 112 6.14 16.74 -17.49
N THR A 113 7.14 17.60 -17.25
CA THR A 113 8.23 17.83 -18.21
C THR A 113 8.99 16.55 -18.52
N GLU A 114 9.37 16.32 -19.80
CA GLU A 114 10.03 15.10 -20.28
C GLU A 114 11.21 14.62 -19.40
N LYS A 115 12.08 15.55 -18.96
CA LYS A 115 13.23 15.23 -18.10
C LYS A 115 12.80 14.71 -16.72
N ALA A 116 11.72 15.25 -16.15
CA ALA A 116 11.19 14.82 -14.85
C ALA A 116 10.48 13.47 -14.99
N ALA A 117 9.66 13.31 -16.03
CA ALA A 117 8.98 12.07 -16.35
C ALA A 117 9.97 10.90 -16.49
N LYS A 118 11.06 11.11 -17.24
CA LYS A 118 12.12 10.11 -17.44
C LYS A 118 12.82 9.69 -16.13
N LYS A 119 13.00 10.63 -15.20
CA LYS A 119 13.61 10.35 -13.89
C LYS A 119 12.70 9.51 -13.01
N VAL A 120 11.40 9.85 -12.94
CA VAL A 120 10.41 9.09 -12.19
C VAL A 120 10.27 7.69 -12.78
N LYS A 121 10.11 7.58 -14.11
CA LYS A 121 9.98 6.30 -14.82
C LYS A 121 11.12 5.34 -14.52
N ARG A 122 12.38 5.80 -14.60
CA ARG A 122 13.56 4.97 -14.28
C ARG A 122 13.53 4.41 -12.84
N LYS A 123 13.05 5.21 -11.89
CA LYS A 123 12.94 4.79 -10.49
C LYS A 123 11.82 3.76 -10.31
N ILE A 124 10.70 3.94 -11.01
CA ILE A 124 9.59 2.99 -11.03
C ILE A 124 10.04 1.67 -11.68
N GLU A 125 10.73 1.70 -12.82
CA GLU A 125 11.26 0.52 -13.52
C GLU A 125 12.11 -0.35 -12.59
N GLY A 126 13.03 0.26 -11.83
CA GLY A 126 13.86 -0.47 -10.86
C GLY A 126 13.06 -1.09 -9.70
N LEU A 127 11.91 -0.50 -9.32
CA LEU A 127 11.01 -1.11 -8.32
C LEU A 127 10.18 -2.25 -8.93
N VAL A 128 9.73 -2.10 -10.18
CA VAL A 128 8.96 -3.12 -10.89
C VAL A 128 9.77 -4.40 -11.06
N GLU A 129 11.06 -4.31 -11.37
CA GLU A 129 11.95 -5.48 -11.41
C GLU A 129 11.99 -6.22 -10.07
N GLY A 130 12.11 -5.47 -8.96
CA GLY A 130 12.04 -6.03 -7.61
C GLY A 130 10.70 -6.68 -7.29
N ILE A 131 9.58 -6.06 -7.70
CA ILE A 131 8.22 -6.60 -7.54
C ILE A 131 8.09 -7.91 -8.30
N LEU A 132 8.51 -7.97 -9.57
CA LEU A 132 8.45 -9.18 -10.40
C LEU A 132 9.29 -10.31 -9.80
N SER A 133 10.49 -9.99 -9.32
CA SER A 133 11.35 -10.96 -8.65
C SER A 133 10.69 -11.50 -7.37
N TYR A 134 10.05 -10.63 -6.59
CA TYR A 134 9.33 -11.04 -5.38
C TYR A 134 8.09 -11.89 -5.70
N ILE A 135 7.31 -11.54 -6.73
CA ILE A 135 6.18 -12.36 -7.19
C ILE A 135 6.66 -13.75 -7.61
N SER A 136 7.77 -13.84 -8.35
CA SER A 136 8.36 -15.12 -8.76
C SER A 136 8.74 -15.98 -7.54
N ILE A 137 9.41 -15.40 -6.55
CA ILE A 137 9.75 -16.09 -5.29
C ILE A 137 8.50 -16.57 -4.56
N CYS A 138 7.47 -15.72 -4.45
CA CYS A 138 6.24 -16.06 -3.75
C CYS A 138 5.42 -17.13 -4.48
N SER A 139 5.49 -17.16 -5.82
CA SER A 139 4.79 -18.16 -6.64
C SER A 139 5.38 -19.57 -6.46
N GLY A 140 6.64 -19.67 -6.04
CA GLY A 140 7.30 -20.93 -5.71
C GLY A 140 7.09 -21.42 -4.27
N LYS A 141 6.40 -20.66 -3.41
CA LYS A 141 6.00 -21.14 -2.08
C LYS A 141 4.84 -22.11 -2.26
N ASP A 142 5.01 -23.37 -1.85
CA ASP A 142 4.01 -24.44 -2.04
C ASP A 142 2.62 -24.01 -1.56
N CYS A 143 1.65 -24.07 -2.49
CA CYS A 143 0.24 -23.72 -2.29
C CYS A 143 -0.58 -24.88 -1.67
N GLU A 144 0.05 -25.78 -0.92
CA GLU A 144 -0.66 -26.90 -0.31
C GLU A 144 -1.58 -26.37 0.82
N ASN A 145 -2.84 -26.14 0.48
CA ASN A 145 -3.96 -25.69 1.35
C ASN A 145 -4.10 -24.18 1.67
N GLU A 146 -3.69 -23.26 0.80
CA GLU A 146 -4.19 -21.87 0.93
C GLU A 146 -5.61 -21.75 0.38
N GLU A 147 -6.64 -21.94 1.23
CA GLU A 147 -8.00 -21.46 0.95
C GLU A 147 -7.99 -19.92 0.92
N PHE A 148 -7.60 -19.36 -0.22
CA PHE A 148 -7.57 -17.91 -0.46
C PHE A 148 -8.98 -17.30 -0.60
N GLY A 149 -10.02 -18.15 -0.62
CA GLY A 149 -11.35 -17.80 -1.10
C GLY A 149 -12.40 -17.42 -0.04
N THR A 150 -12.15 -17.57 1.26
CA THR A 150 -13.23 -17.50 2.27
C THR A 150 -12.98 -16.55 3.45
N GLY A 151 -11.81 -15.91 3.56
CA GLY A 151 -11.35 -15.31 4.82
C GLY A 151 -11.19 -13.78 4.88
N LEU A 152 -11.63 -12.99 3.89
CA LEU A 152 -11.53 -11.53 4.00
C LEU A 152 -12.39 -11.01 5.16
N LEU A 153 -11.81 -10.13 5.97
CA LEU A 153 -12.55 -9.52 7.07
C LEU A 153 -13.65 -8.59 6.53
N PRO A 154 -14.80 -8.48 7.22
CA PRO A 154 -15.93 -7.65 6.76
C PRO A 154 -15.59 -6.17 6.51
N CYS A 155 -14.48 -5.67 7.05
CA CYS A 155 -14.02 -4.29 6.91
C CYS A 155 -13.05 -4.07 5.72
N PHE A 156 -12.87 -5.06 4.85
CA PHE A 156 -11.96 -4.96 3.71
C PHE A 156 -12.25 -3.76 2.81
N LEU A 157 -13.53 -3.49 2.50
CA LEU A 157 -13.91 -2.33 1.67
C LEU A 157 -13.60 -0.99 2.34
N ASP A 158 -13.69 -0.91 3.67
CA ASP A 158 -13.29 0.31 4.38
C ASP A 158 -11.77 0.50 4.34
N LEU A 159 -11.02 -0.59 4.32
CA LEU A 159 -9.57 -0.55 4.17
C LEU A 159 -9.14 -0.10 2.77
N VAL A 160 -9.90 -0.41 1.73
CA VAL A 160 -9.69 0.16 0.39
C VAL A 160 -9.81 1.69 0.42
N ARG A 161 -10.73 2.24 1.23
CA ARG A 161 -10.89 3.68 1.41
C ARG A 161 -9.68 4.32 2.10
N VAL A 162 -9.05 3.61 3.04
CA VAL A 162 -7.81 4.07 3.70
C VAL A 162 -6.70 4.29 2.67
N TRP A 163 -6.57 3.41 1.67
CA TRP A 163 -5.55 3.53 0.62
C TRP A 163 -5.85 4.57 -0.47
N THR A 164 -7.13 4.94 -0.62
CA THR A 164 -7.60 5.88 -1.66
C THR A 164 -7.90 7.28 -1.10
N VAL A 165 -7.75 7.48 0.21
CA VAL A 165 -7.88 8.79 0.85
C VAL A 165 -7.01 9.83 0.16
N GLY A 166 -7.62 10.98 -0.14
CA GLY A 166 -6.94 12.11 -0.79
C GLY A 166 -6.85 12.03 -2.31
N ARG A 167 -7.24 10.92 -2.94
CA ARG A 167 -7.40 10.84 -4.39
C ARG A 167 -8.75 11.46 -4.78
N ALA A 168 -8.72 12.39 -5.74
CA ALA A 168 -9.80 13.34 -6.01
C ALA A 168 -10.83 12.85 -7.03
N ASP A 169 -10.61 11.71 -7.70
CA ASP A 169 -11.59 11.19 -8.63
C ASP A 169 -12.66 10.42 -7.85
N GLY A 170 -13.90 10.89 -7.86
CA GLY A 170 -15.05 10.22 -7.22
C GLY A 170 -15.42 8.86 -7.81
N ARG A 171 -14.44 8.07 -8.28
CA ARG A 171 -14.59 6.67 -8.65
C ARG A 171 -14.71 5.83 -7.37
N SER A 172 -15.26 4.63 -7.49
CA SER A 172 -15.26 3.71 -6.34
C SER A 172 -13.81 3.38 -6.00
N GLY A 173 -13.40 3.47 -4.73
CA GLY A 173 -12.01 3.23 -4.32
C GLY A 173 -11.42 1.88 -4.78
N LEU A 174 -12.26 0.88 -5.06
CA LEU A 174 -11.82 -0.37 -5.70
C LEU A 174 -11.25 -0.15 -7.10
N ARG A 175 -11.84 0.73 -7.91
CA ARG A 175 -11.34 1.04 -9.26
C ARG A 175 -9.99 1.75 -9.23
N GLU A 176 -9.76 2.58 -8.21
CA GLU A 176 -8.47 3.24 -8.01
C GLU A 176 -7.40 2.28 -7.49
N LEU A 177 -7.78 1.36 -6.59
CA LEU A 177 -6.86 0.38 -6.03
C LEU A 177 -6.55 -0.76 -7.02
N PHE A 178 -7.50 -1.11 -7.88
CA PHE A 178 -7.38 -2.15 -8.91
C PHE A 178 -7.60 -1.57 -10.31
N PRO A 179 -6.72 -0.66 -10.78
CA PRO A 179 -6.91 0.03 -12.05
C PRO A 179 -6.87 -0.91 -13.26
N LEU A 180 -6.23 -2.08 -13.13
CA LEU A 180 -6.07 -3.07 -14.21
C LEU A 180 -7.21 -4.09 -14.31
N VAL A 181 -8.10 -4.15 -13.31
CA VAL A 181 -9.18 -5.16 -13.23
C VAL A 181 -10.55 -4.53 -13.52
N SER A 182 -10.60 -3.21 -13.68
CA SER A 182 -11.83 -2.42 -13.66
C SER A 182 -12.44 -2.17 -15.06
N GLU A 183 -12.13 -2.99 -16.05
CA GLU A 183 -12.79 -2.93 -17.37
C GLU A 183 -14.24 -3.44 -17.31
#